data_AF-A0A3D1HCQ9-F1
#
_entry.id   AF-A0A3D1HCQ9-F1
#
_cell.length_a   1.000
_cell.length_b   1.000
_cell.length_c   1.000
_cell.angle_alpha   90.00
_cell.angle_beta   90.00
_cell.angle_gamma   90.00
#
_symmetry.space_group_name_H-M   'P 1'
#
loop_
_entity.id
_entity.type
_entity.pdbx_description
1 polymer ?
#
loop_
_entity_poly.entity_id
_entity_poly.type
_entity_poly.pdbx_seq_one_letter_code
_entity_poly.pdbx_strand_id
1 'polypeptide(L)'
;MPVTFALLKSSRISSRLASSSGVLFLPIFFSSICFILLYTIYGVYTRFGMISDKIVPHIPKYKRYIEPFFGGGALFFHLNPQKAVINDISSSLMEYYRLIKTQDKQLQELLLCYNNSFSNLYSVCSASYSDLLKMYTDLRSGKRNATDIETQVRLFTDSIAGRINSGFSEKLLLDEKAFTDQLVKMTVDKMQRTVKNEQKALFSDENLKNNLLTGFTSGYYMYFRDVFNGLQLKRIEISSEQYRAANFCFIREYCYGSMFRYNSKGEFNIPYGGMSYNSKNFRAKIDSMFSKDIKDVFSRTDIVLILKTFSATLH
;
A
#
# COMPACT_ATOMS: atom_id res chain seq x y z
N MET A 1 25.63 -18.23 25.25
CA MET A 1 26.61 -17.71 24.27
C MET A 1 25.89 -16.76 23.32
N PRO A 2 26.09 -15.44 23.43
CA PRO A 2 25.47 -14.49 22.51
C PRO A 2 26.33 -14.39 21.24
N VAL A 3 25.69 -14.56 20.08
CA VAL A 3 26.29 -14.41 18.77
C VAL A 3 26.35 -12.92 18.43
N THR A 4 27.55 -12.35 18.49
CA THR A 4 27.85 -10.97 18.10
C THR A 4 27.76 -10.85 16.58
N PHE A 5 26.76 -10.13 16.05
CA PHE A 5 26.73 -9.74 14.64
C PHE A 5 27.71 -8.58 14.42
N ALA A 6 28.75 -8.83 13.62
CA ALA A 6 29.75 -7.84 13.25
C ALA A 6 29.14 -6.76 12.33
N LEU A 7 29.04 -5.54 12.84
CA LEU A 7 28.84 -4.33 12.06
C LEU A 7 30.06 -4.11 11.16
N LEU A 8 29.95 -4.46 9.88
CA LEU A 8 30.94 -4.07 8.88
C LEU A 8 30.89 -2.54 8.70
N LYS A 9 31.90 -1.85 9.26
CA LYS A 9 32.22 -0.44 8.96
C LYS A 9 32.49 -0.27 7.46
N SER A 10 31.50 0.15 6.68
CA SER A 10 31.66 0.44 5.24
C SER A 10 32.01 1.90 4.91
N SER A 11 32.35 2.74 5.91
CA SER A 11 32.68 4.15 5.68
C SER A 11 33.95 4.40 4.85
N ARG A 12 34.78 3.38 4.62
CA ARG A 12 35.99 3.48 3.78
C ARG A 12 35.80 3.11 2.31
N ILE A 13 34.67 2.50 1.94
CA ILE A 13 34.44 2.03 0.56
C ILE A 13 33.67 3.09 -0.25
N SER A 14 32.75 3.85 0.37
CA SER A 14 31.99 4.89 -0.36
C SER A 14 32.85 6.05 -0.86
N SER A 15 33.95 6.39 -0.15
CA SER A 15 34.83 7.49 -0.54
C SER A 15 35.83 7.16 -1.64
N ARG A 16 36.19 5.88 -1.83
CA ARG A 16 37.18 5.47 -2.87
C ARG A 16 36.58 5.25 -4.26
N LEU A 17 35.29 4.97 -4.38
CA LEU A 17 34.62 4.78 -5.68
C LEU A 17 34.10 6.10 -6.29
N ALA A 18 33.74 7.07 -5.44
CA ALA A 18 33.18 8.35 -5.88
C ALA A 18 34.24 9.29 -6.53
N SER A 19 35.51 9.20 -6.15
CA SER A 19 36.54 10.16 -6.57
C SER A 19 37.14 9.90 -7.97
N SER A 20 36.97 8.71 -8.54
CA SER A 20 37.53 8.35 -9.85
C SER A 20 36.51 8.19 -10.98
N SER A 21 35.22 8.01 -10.66
CA SER A 21 34.19 7.62 -11.64
C SER A 21 33.05 8.63 -11.83
N GLY A 22 32.92 9.64 -10.97
CA GLY A 22 31.82 10.60 -11.02
C GLY A 22 30.43 9.99 -10.71
N VAL A 23 30.39 8.85 -10.02
CA VAL A 23 29.16 8.13 -9.63
C VAL A 23 28.88 8.37 -8.14
N LEU A 24 27.64 8.75 -7.80
CA LEU A 24 27.18 8.78 -6.41
C LEU A 24 26.64 7.41 -6.03
N PHE A 25 27.17 6.88 -4.93
CA PHE A 25 26.74 5.60 -4.37
C PHE A 25 26.35 5.76 -2.90
N LEU A 26 25.09 5.45 -2.58
CA LEU A 26 24.55 5.57 -1.23
C LEU A 26 24.01 4.22 -0.74
N PRO A 27 24.79 3.47 0.05
CA PRO A 27 24.27 2.30 0.76
C PRO A 27 23.55 2.78 2.02
N ILE A 28 22.33 3.29 1.86
CA ILE A 28 21.53 3.65 3.03
C ILE A 28 20.71 2.43 3.45
N PHE A 29 21.25 1.64 4.37
CA PHE A 29 20.45 0.66 5.12
C PHE A 29 19.66 1.38 6.22
N PHE A 30 18.52 1.99 5.89
CA PHE A 30 17.52 2.30 6.91
C PHE A 30 16.58 1.11 7.06
N SER A 31 16.92 0.19 7.98
CA SER A 31 15.95 -0.82 8.47
C SER A 31 14.74 -0.20 9.20
N SER A 32 14.69 1.13 9.33
CA SER A 32 13.67 1.86 10.09
C SER A 32 12.93 2.94 9.30
N ILE A 33 13.07 3.02 7.97
CA ILE A 33 12.20 3.86 7.12
C ILE A 33 11.24 2.92 6.36
N CYS A 34 10.33 2.31 7.13
CA CYS A 34 9.12 1.65 6.63
C CYS A 34 8.05 2.67 6.17
N PHE A 35 8.32 3.96 6.37
CA PHE A 35 7.52 5.06 5.84
C PHE A 35 8.02 5.39 4.44
N ILE A 36 7.15 5.91 3.57
CA ILE A 36 7.48 6.32 2.19
C ILE A 36 7.34 5.17 1.18
N LEU A 37 6.14 4.59 1.06
CA LEU A 37 5.49 4.62 -0.25
C LEU A 37 4.47 5.77 -0.33
N LEU A 38 4.06 6.26 0.84
CA LEU A 38 2.97 7.20 1.07
C LEU A 38 3.30 8.67 0.74
N TYR A 39 4.58 9.06 0.78
CA TYR A 39 4.97 10.47 0.73
C TYR A 39 5.76 10.90 -0.52
N THR A 40 6.29 9.95 -1.30
CA THR A 40 7.22 10.33 -2.38
C THR A 40 6.58 10.86 -3.64
N ILE A 41 5.34 10.48 -3.90
CA ILE A 41 4.62 10.92 -5.11
C ILE A 41 3.84 12.21 -4.82
N TYR A 42 3.72 12.63 -3.56
CA TYR A 42 2.81 13.70 -3.17
C TYR A 42 3.40 15.10 -3.08
N GLY A 43 4.71 15.30 -3.29
CA GLY A 43 5.30 16.62 -3.04
C GLY A 43 4.99 17.17 -1.63
N VAL A 44 4.59 16.31 -0.68
CA VAL A 44 4.34 16.70 0.71
C VAL A 44 5.68 16.59 1.42
N TYR A 45 6.45 17.66 1.24
CA TYR A 45 7.77 17.92 1.81
C TYR A 45 7.77 18.07 3.35
N THR A 46 6.68 17.75 4.06
CA THR A 46 6.49 18.19 5.45
C THR A 46 7.01 17.23 6.53
N ARG A 47 7.73 16.16 6.16
CA ARG A 47 8.69 15.47 7.06
C ARG A 47 10.07 15.25 6.42
N PHE A 48 10.44 16.11 5.46
CA PHE A 48 11.72 16.07 4.74
C PHE A 48 12.90 16.78 5.44
N GLY A 49 12.71 17.37 6.62
CA GLY A 49 13.81 18.02 7.36
C GLY A 49 14.99 17.08 7.67
N MET A 50 14.73 15.77 7.86
CA MET A 50 15.81 14.82 8.15
C MET A 50 16.72 14.49 6.95
N ILE A 51 16.18 14.45 5.73
CA ILE A 51 16.97 14.14 4.52
C ILE A 51 17.68 15.41 4.04
N SER A 52 16.95 16.54 3.98
CA SER A 52 17.48 17.81 3.49
C SER A 52 18.65 18.33 4.32
N ASP A 53 18.53 18.31 5.66
CA ASP A 53 19.53 19.00 6.49
C ASP A 53 20.73 18.10 6.85
N LYS A 54 20.54 16.78 6.84
CA LYS A 54 21.59 15.83 7.25
C LYS A 54 22.23 15.07 6.11
N ILE A 55 21.50 14.76 5.03
CA ILE A 55 22.00 13.91 3.95
C ILE A 55 22.52 14.77 2.79
N VAL A 56 21.74 15.75 2.33
CA VAL A 56 22.10 16.57 1.15
C VAL A 56 23.49 17.22 1.26
N PRO A 57 23.93 17.79 2.40
CA PRO A 57 25.26 18.39 2.52
C PRO A 57 26.42 17.40 2.31
N HIS A 58 26.17 16.10 2.50
CA HIS A 58 27.19 15.04 2.37
C HIS A 58 27.18 14.39 0.98
N ILE A 59 26.31 14.83 0.08
CA ILE A 59 26.23 14.29 -1.28
C ILE A 59 27.30 14.98 -2.14
N PRO A 60 28.34 14.27 -2.62
CA PRO A 60 29.33 14.85 -3.54
C PRO A 60 28.68 15.24 -4.88
N LYS A 61 29.37 16.03 -5.69
CA LYS A 61 28.96 16.22 -7.09
C LYS A 61 29.05 14.88 -7.84
N TYR A 62 28.03 14.58 -8.66
CA TYR A 62 27.97 13.34 -9.42
C TYR A 62 27.41 13.57 -10.83
N LYS A 63 27.77 12.68 -11.76
CA LYS A 63 27.22 12.59 -13.12
C LYS A 63 26.11 11.54 -13.22
N ARG A 64 26.13 10.53 -12.34
CA ARG A 64 25.14 9.44 -12.30
C ARG A 64 24.77 9.11 -10.86
N TYR A 65 23.47 8.95 -10.62
CA TYR A 65 22.89 8.52 -9.36
C TYR A 65 22.64 7.00 -9.40
N ILE A 66 23.01 6.27 -8.35
CA ILE A 66 22.71 4.83 -8.24
C ILE A 66 22.09 4.54 -6.87
N GLU A 67 20.88 3.99 -6.86
CA GLU A 67 20.16 3.60 -5.63
C GLU A 67 19.78 2.12 -5.68
N PRO A 68 20.58 1.23 -5.06
CA PRO A 68 20.38 -0.21 -5.13
C PRO A 68 19.26 -0.75 -4.22
N PHE A 69 18.76 0.10 -3.31
CA PHE A 69 17.69 -0.17 -2.34
C PHE A 69 16.62 0.92 -2.46
N PHE A 70 15.93 0.94 -3.59
CA PHE A 70 15.09 2.07 -3.99
C PHE A 70 13.95 2.34 -3.01
N GLY A 71 13.26 1.29 -2.53
CA GLY A 71 12.10 1.45 -1.67
C GLY A 71 11.09 2.46 -2.23
N GLY A 72 10.92 3.58 -1.52
CA GLY A 72 10.04 4.68 -1.93
C GLY A 72 10.62 5.69 -2.91
N GLY A 73 11.94 5.70 -3.11
CA GLY A 73 12.67 6.68 -3.93
C GLY A 73 12.79 8.08 -3.32
N ALA A 74 12.73 8.22 -1.99
CA ALA A 74 12.66 9.54 -1.32
C ALA A 74 13.80 10.48 -1.73
N LEU A 75 15.02 9.96 -1.74
CA LEU A 75 16.19 10.73 -2.12
C LEU A 75 16.25 10.93 -3.64
N PHE A 76 15.93 9.91 -4.42
CA PHE A 76 15.84 10.00 -5.89
C PHE A 76 14.92 11.12 -6.36
N PHE A 77 13.69 11.18 -5.85
CA PHE A 77 12.73 12.22 -6.25
C PHE A 77 13.14 13.60 -5.75
N HIS A 78 13.76 13.69 -4.56
CA HIS A 78 14.28 14.95 -4.03
C HIS A 78 15.45 15.50 -4.87
N LEU A 79 16.40 14.65 -5.26
CA LEU A 79 17.56 15.07 -6.03
C LEU A 79 17.27 15.28 -7.51
N ASN A 80 16.20 14.67 -8.04
CA ASN A 80 15.80 14.72 -9.45
C ASN A 80 17.01 14.54 -10.41
N PRO A 81 17.71 13.40 -10.33
CA PRO A 81 18.99 13.23 -11.02
C PRO A 81 18.86 13.29 -12.55
N GLN A 82 19.90 13.81 -13.21
CA GLN A 82 19.97 13.86 -14.68
C GLN A 82 20.20 12.50 -15.33
N LYS A 83 20.79 11.56 -14.58
CA LYS A 83 20.95 10.16 -14.99
C LYS A 83 20.95 9.28 -13.75
N ALA A 84 20.11 8.24 -13.75
CA ALA A 84 19.97 7.36 -12.59
C ALA A 84 19.89 5.88 -12.97
N VAL A 85 20.30 5.03 -12.02
CA VAL A 85 20.02 3.59 -12.02
C VAL A 85 19.39 3.24 -10.68
N ILE A 86 18.23 2.59 -10.70
CA ILE A 86 17.51 2.19 -9.48
C ILE A 86 17.24 0.69 -9.49
N ASN A 87 17.28 0.09 -8.29
CA ASN A 87 17.03 -1.33 -8.06
C ASN A 87 16.39 -1.54 -6.69
N ASP A 88 15.65 -2.63 -6.54
CA ASP A 88 15.22 -3.14 -5.24
C ASP A 88 15.09 -4.67 -5.30
N ILE A 89 15.18 -5.32 -4.15
CA ILE A 89 14.96 -6.77 -4.05
C ILE A 89 13.49 -7.14 -4.30
N SER A 90 12.55 -6.21 -4.05
CA SER A 90 11.13 -6.44 -4.28
C SER A 90 10.80 -6.41 -5.78
N SER A 91 10.53 -7.58 -6.35
CA SER A 91 10.10 -7.70 -7.74
C SER A 91 8.80 -6.94 -8.03
N SER A 92 7.80 -7.03 -7.15
CA SER A 92 6.54 -6.30 -7.29
C SER A 92 6.73 -4.78 -7.32
N LEU A 93 7.67 -4.26 -6.51
CA LEU A 93 8.02 -2.84 -6.49
C LEU A 93 8.68 -2.40 -7.79
N MET A 94 9.63 -3.20 -8.30
CA MET A 94 10.32 -2.90 -9.56
C MET A 94 9.39 -3.03 -10.77
N GLU A 95 8.49 -4.01 -10.78
CA GLU A 95 7.42 -4.15 -11.78
C GLU A 95 6.50 -2.92 -11.78
N TYR A 96 6.06 -2.48 -10.60
CA TYR A 96 5.29 -1.25 -10.45
C TYR A 96 6.02 -0.03 -11.02
N TYR A 97 7.28 0.23 -10.63
CA TYR A 97 8.01 1.40 -11.16
C TYR A 97 8.33 1.30 -12.66
N ARG A 98 8.51 0.10 -13.23
CA ARG A 98 8.66 -0.08 -14.69
C ARG A 98 7.41 0.38 -15.43
N LEU A 99 6.23 0.00 -14.97
CA LEU A 99 4.96 0.42 -15.56
C LEU A 99 4.68 1.91 -15.38
N ILE A 100 5.09 2.49 -14.24
CA ILE A 100 5.05 3.95 -14.05
C ILE A 100 6.00 4.67 -15.02
N LYS A 101 7.23 4.17 -15.21
CA LYS A 101 8.19 4.73 -16.17
C LYS A 101 7.63 4.76 -17.59
N THR A 102 6.92 3.71 -18.03
CA THR A 102 6.30 3.65 -19.36
C THR A 102 4.98 4.41 -19.46
N GLN A 103 4.48 4.97 -18.35
CA GLN A 103 3.17 5.62 -18.27
C GLN A 103 2.06 4.68 -18.78
N ASP A 104 2.10 3.43 -18.30
CA ASP A 104 1.21 2.36 -18.73
C ASP A 104 -0.27 2.70 -18.44
N LYS A 105 -1.08 2.77 -19.50
CA LYS A 105 -2.49 3.14 -19.41
C LYS A 105 -3.34 2.09 -18.69
N GLN A 106 -3.04 0.81 -18.88
CA GLN A 106 -3.81 -0.26 -18.26
C GLN A 106 -3.55 -0.29 -16.75
N LEU A 107 -2.31 -0.04 -16.29
CA LEU A 107 -2.03 0.18 -14.88
C LEU A 107 -2.83 1.38 -14.35
N GLN A 108 -2.83 2.52 -15.05
CA GLN A 108 -3.58 3.71 -14.63
C GLN A 108 -5.08 3.40 -14.49
N GLU A 109 -5.67 2.72 -15.47
CA GLU A 109 -7.08 2.33 -15.45
C GLU A 109 -7.42 1.41 -14.27
N LEU A 110 -6.56 0.42 -13.97
CA LEU A 110 -6.76 -0.48 -12.84
C LEU A 110 -6.63 0.23 -11.49
N LEU A 111 -5.67 1.16 -11.35
CA LEU A 111 -5.54 1.99 -10.14
C LEU A 111 -6.77 2.89 -9.93
N LEU A 112 -7.28 3.49 -11.00
CA LEU A 112 -8.52 4.26 -10.97
C LEU A 112 -9.72 3.38 -10.63
N CYS A 113 -9.75 2.16 -11.13
CA CYS A 113 -10.77 1.16 -10.80
C CYS A 113 -10.76 0.83 -9.30
N TYR A 114 -9.58 0.63 -8.69
CA TYR A 114 -9.43 0.48 -7.24
C TYR A 114 -9.94 1.70 -6.47
N ASN A 115 -9.51 2.91 -6.85
CA ASN A 115 -9.95 4.16 -6.21
C ASN A 115 -11.48 4.32 -6.25
N ASN A 116 -12.08 4.12 -7.43
CA ASN A 116 -13.50 4.36 -7.66
C ASN A 116 -14.35 3.30 -6.96
N SER A 117 -13.97 2.03 -7.04
CA SER A 117 -14.71 0.96 -6.36
C SER A 117 -14.62 1.03 -4.85
N PHE A 118 -13.46 1.40 -4.29
CA PHE A 118 -13.32 1.65 -2.85
C PHE A 118 -14.19 2.82 -2.39
N SER A 119 -14.19 3.93 -3.15
CA SER A 119 -15.04 5.10 -2.89
C SER A 119 -16.54 4.76 -3.01
N ASN A 120 -16.90 3.96 -4.02
CA ASN A 120 -18.26 3.49 -4.24
C ASN A 120 -18.76 2.61 -3.09
N LEU A 121 -17.95 1.63 -2.65
CA LEU A 121 -18.25 0.81 -1.48
C LEU A 121 -18.55 1.71 -0.26
N TYR A 122 -17.66 2.66 0.04
CA TYR A 122 -17.86 3.57 1.17
C TYR A 122 -19.16 4.37 1.03
N SER A 123 -19.44 4.91 -0.15
CA SER A 123 -20.64 5.69 -0.44
C SER A 123 -21.91 4.87 -0.26
N VAL A 124 -21.98 3.67 -0.86
CA VAL A 124 -23.13 2.75 -0.75
C VAL A 124 -23.37 2.36 0.71
N CYS A 125 -22.32 1.97 1.45
CA CYS A 125 -22.46 1.60 2.86
C CYS A 125 -22.86 2.81 3.73
N SER A 126 -22.34 4.01 3.44
CA SER A 126 -22.70 5.24 4.15
C SER A 126 -24.16 5.63 3.91
N ALA A 127 -24.67 5.44 2.70
CA ALA A 127 -26.08 5.68 2.36
C ALA A 127 -27.02 4.72 3.10
N SER A 128 -26.57 3.50 3.37
CA SER A 128 -27.29 2.48 4.15
C SER A 128 -26.87 2.42 5.62
N TYR A 129 -26.34 3.52 6.18
CA TYR A 129 -25.84 3.54 7.56
C TYR A 129 -26.91 3.22 8.61
N SER A 130 -28.17 3.59 8.39
CA SER A 130 -29.27 3.31 9.32
C SER A 130 -29.46 1.81 9.57
N ASP A 131 -29.32 0.99 8.52
CA ASP A 131 -29.43 -0.48 8.63
C ASP A 131 -28.26 -1.06 9.43
N LEU A 132 -27.06 -0.55 9.18
CA LEU A 132 -25.85 -0.91 9.92
C LEU A 132 -25.96 -0.54 11.40
N LEU A 133 -26.46 0.66 11.70
CA LEU A 133 -26.64 1.14 13.06
C LEU A 133 -27.68 0.31 13.81
N LYS A 134 -28.77 -0.09 13.14
CA LYS A 134 -29.79 -0.98 13.71
C LYS A 134 -29.21 -2.34 14.07
N MET A 135 -28.48 -2.97 13.15
CA MET A 135 -27.80 -4.26 13.41
C MET A 135 -26.81 -4.15 14.58
N TYR A 136 -26.01 -3.08 14.60
CA TYR A 136 -25.09 -2.80 15.70
C TYR A 136 -25.81 -2.63 17.05
N THR A 137 -26.94 -1.91 17.07
CA THR A 137 -27.72 -1.65 18.29
C THR A 137 -28.39 -2.92 18.81
N ASP A 138 -28.92 -3.75 17.92
CA ASP A 138 -29.46 -5.08 18.26
C ASP A 138 -28.38 -5.98 18.88
N LEU A 139 -27.14 -5.94 18.34
CA LEU A 139 -26.00 -6.67 18.93
C LEU A 139 -25.61 -6.11 20.30
N ARG A 140 -25.47 -4.78 20.40
CA ARG A 140 -25.01 -4.09 21.62
C ARG A 140 -25.96 -4.29 22.80
N SER A 141 -27.27 -4.28 22.53
CA SER A 141 -28.31 -4.51 23.54
C SER A 141 -28.47 -5.97 23.94
N GLY A 142 -27.79 -6.91 23.26
CA GLY A 142 -27.95 -8.35 23.46
C GLY A 142 -29.24 -8.92 22.87
N LYS A 143 -30.02 -8.12 22.13
CA LYS A 143 -31.24 -8.56 21.45
C LYS A 143 -30.96 -9.62 20.36
N ARG A 144 -29.76 -9.59 19.78
CA ARG A 144 -29.27 -10.59 18.81
C ARG A 144 -27.87 -11.04 19.19
N ASN A 145 -27.58 -12.32 18.97
CA ASN A 145 -26.23 -12.86 19.17
C ASN A 145 -25.34 -12.62 17.93
N ALA A 146 -24.07 -13.02 18.02
CA ALA A 146 -23.11 -12.87 16.93
C ALA A 146 -23.52 -13.58 15.62
N THR A 147 -24.06 -14.79 15.71
CA THR A 147 -24.48 -15.61 14.56
C THR A 147 -25.69 -15.00 13.85
N ASP A 148 -26.65 -14.47 14.62
CA ASP A 148 -27.79 -13.74 14.07
C ASP A 148 -27.31 -12.51 13.30
N ILE A 149 -26.36 -11.76 13.86
CA ILE A 149 -25.81 -10.56 13.22
C ILE A 149 -25.01 -10.90 11.98
N GLU A 150 -24.24 -11.99 11.98
CA GLU A 150 -23.55 -12.45 10.77
C GLU A 150 -24.54 -12.74 9.64
N THR A 151 -25.65 -13.40 9.95
CA THR A 151 -26.72 -13.67 8.97
C THR A 151 -27.33 -12.36 8.47
N GLN A 152 -27.63 -11.40 9.34
CA GLN A 152 -28.19 -10.10 8.94
C GLN A 152 -27.21 -9.28 8.08
N VAL A 153 -25.93 -9.23 8.47
CA VAL A 153 -24.88 -8.52 7.70
C VAL A 153 -24.69 -9.18 6.34
N ARG A 154 -24.78 -10.51 6.23
CA ARG A 154 -24.73 -11.21 4.94
C ARG A 154 -25.89 -10.83 4.05
N LEU A 155 -27.13 -10.97 4.53
CA LEU A 155 -28.32 -10.58 3.77
C LEU A 155 -28.28 -9.11 3.33
N PHE A 156 -27.82 -8.23 4.22
CA PHE A 156 -27.60 -6.84 3.90
C PHE A 156 -26.55 -6.67 2.78
N THR A 157 -25.39 -7.31 2.92
CA THR A 157 -24.29 -7.23 1.94
C THR A 157 -24.75 -7.74 0.58
N ASP A 158 -25.46 -8.86 0.54
CA ASP A 158 -26.02 -9.44 -0.69
C ASP A 158 -27.02 -8.47 -1.34
N SER A 159 -27.89 -7.82 -0.55
CA SER A 159 -28.85 -6.84 -1.06
C SER A 159 -28.20 -5.61 -1.70
N ILE A 160 -26.96 -5.28 -1.32
CA ILE A 160 -26.23 -4.12 -1.84
C ILE A 160 -25.09 -4.50 -2.79
N ALA A 161 -24.83 -5.80 -3.00
CA ALA A 161 -23.69 -6.30 -3.76
C ALA A 161 -23.66 -5.78 -5.20
N GLY A 162 -24.80 -5.75 -5.89
CA GLY A 162 -24.89 -5.21 -7.26
C GLY A 162 -24.48 -3.74 -7.35
N ARG A 163 -24.79 -2.93 -6.32
CA ARG A 163 -24.38 -1.52 -6.25
C ARG A 163 -22.90 -1.38 -5.92
N ILE A 164 -22.38 -2.22 -5.02
CA ILE A 164 -20.96 -2.22 -4.66
C ILE A 164 -20.12 -2.62 -5.87
N ASN A 165 -20.44 -3.75 -6.51
CA ASN A 165 -19.65 -4.42 -7.54
C ASN A 165 -19.70 -3.71 -8.91
N SER A 166 -20.64 -2.79 -9.08
CA SER A 166 -20.85 -2.04 -10.32
C SER A 166 -19.57 -1.37 -10.83
N GLY A 167 -19.22 -1.63 -12.09
CA GLY A 167 -18.13 -0.98 -12.81
C GLY A 167 -16.71 -1.44 -12.46
N PHE A 168 -16.54 -2.46 -11.61
CA PHE A 168 -15.21 -2.95 -11.24
C PHE A 168 -15.06 -4.48 -11.16
N SER A 169 -16.15 -5.24 -10.99
CA SER A 169 -16.10 -6.70 -10.78
C SER A 169 -15.32 -7.42 -11.88
N GLU A 170 -15.67 -7.19 -13.14
CA GLU A 170 -15.01 -7.81 -14.30
C GLU A 170 -13.51 -7.47 -14.42
N LYS A 171 -13.07 -6.36 -13.82
CA LYS A 171 -11.69 -5.88 -13.90
C LYS A 171 -10.82 -6.32 -12.73
N LEU A 172 -11.39 -6.37 -11.52
CA LEU A 172 -10.62 -6.61 -10.29
C LEU A 172 -11.03 -7.85 -9.51
N LEU A 173 -12.31 -8.23 -9.50
CA LEU A 173 -12.78 -9.34 -8.68
C LEU A 173 -12.43 -10.68 -9.36
N LEU A 174 -11.71 -11.53 -8.64
CA LEU A 174 -11.37 -12.88 -9.08
C LEU A 174 -12.37 -13.92 -8.56
N ASP A 175 -13.06 -13.59 -7.47
CA ASP A 175 -14.03 -14.43 -6.77
C ASP A 175 -14.97 -13.51 -5.99
N GLU A 176 -16.18 -13.34 -6.50
CA GLU A 176 -17.21 -12.50 -5.88
C GLU A 176 -17.68 -13.05 -4.54
N LYS A 177 -17.74 -14.38 -4.40
CA LYS A 177 -18.17 -15.00 -3.15
C LYS A 177 -17.15 -14.75 -2.05
N ALA A 178 -15.86 -14.95 -2.34
CA ALA A 178 -14.79 -14.68 -1.39
C ALA A 178 -14.71 -13.18 -1.04
N PHE A 179 -15.00 -12.29 -1.99
CA PHE A 179 -15.09 -10.85 -1.71
C PHE A 179 -16.22 -10.53 -0.72
N THR A 180 -17.44 -11.01 -0.99
CA THR A 180 -18.59 -10.85 -0.08
C THR A 180 -18.31 -11.46 1.30
N ASP A 181 -17.70 -12.65 1.35
CA ASP A 181 -17.35 -13.31 2.61
C ASP A 181 -16.38 -12.46 3.44
N GLN A 182 -15.41 -11.78 2.81
CA GLN A 182 -14.51 -10.85 3.50
C GLN A 182 -15.22 -9.59 3.99
N LEU A 183 -16.15 -9.02 3.20
CA LEU A 183 -16.96 -7.87 3.63
C LEU A 183 -17.78 -8.21 4.87
N VAL A 184 -18.47 -9.35 4.87
CA VAL A 184 -19.30 -9.81 5.98
C VAL A 184 -18.43 -10.05 7.21
N LYS A 185 -17.39 -10.88 7.08
CA LYS A 185 -16.50 -11.23 8.20
C LYS A 185 -15.92 -10.00 8.88
N MET A 186 -15.32 -9.09 8.11
CA MET A 186 -14.66 -7.91 8.68
C MET A 186 -15.66 -6.91 9.29
N THR A 187 -16.89 -6.87 8.78
CA THR A 187 -17.96 -6.05 9.34
C THR A 187 -18.46 -6.61 10.67
N VAL A 188 -18.71 -7.92 10.76
CA VAL A 188 -19.12 -8.58 12.00
C VAL A 188 -18.03 -8.44 13.08
N ASP A 189 -16.78 -8.74 12.73
CA ASP A 189 -15.62 -8.57 13.62
C ASP A 189 -15.48 -7.13 14.11
N LYS A 190 -15.81 -6.16 13.26
CA LYS A 190 -15.79 -4.74 13.61
C LYS A 190 -16.93 -4.42 14.58
N MET A 191 -18.17 -4.84 14.31
CA MET A 191 -19.30 -4.62 15.20
C MET A 191 -19.04 -5.20 16.60
N GLN A 192 -18.60 -6.45 16.69
CA GLN A 192 -18.27 -7.10 17.96
C GLN A 192 -17.18 -6.38 18.75
N ARG A 193 -16.09 -5.97 18.08
CA ARG A 193 -15.03 -5.18 18.74
C ARG A 193 -15.53 -3.82 19.19
N THR A 194 -16.43 -3.21 18.44
CA THR A 194 -17.01 -1.90 18.78
C THR A 194 -17.87 -2.00 20.04
N VAL A 195 -18.71 -3.04 20.15
CA VAL A 195 -19.47 -3.32 21.39
C VAL A 195 -18.54 -3.45 22.60
N LYS A 196 -17.43 -4.21 22.47
CA LYS A 196 -16.44 -4.35 23.54
C LYS A 196 -15.74 -3.02 23.89
N ASN A 197 -15.45 -2.18 22.89
CA ASN A 197 -14.80 -0.89 23.12
C ASN A 197 -15.74 0.11 23.81
N GLU A 198 -17.03 0.12 23.45
CA GLU A 198 -18.03 1.00 24.06
C GLU A 198 -18.34 0.68 25.52
N GLN A 199 -17.94 -0.51 26.01
CA GLN A 199 -17.95 -0.80 27.45
C GLN A 199 -16.97 0.09 28.23
N LYS A 200 -15.92 0.61 27.57
CA LYS A 200 -14.92 1.48 28.18
C LYS A 200 -15.25 2.96 27.98
N ALA A 201 -15.62 3.34 26.76
CA ALA A 201 -15.99 4.71 26.41
C ALA A 201 -16.87 4.71 25.16
N LEU A 202 -17.95 5.49 25.18
CA LEU A 202 -18.87 5.62 24.04
C LEU A 202 -18.21 6.39 22.89
N PHE A 203 -18.55 6.03 21.66
CA PHE A 203 -18.20 6.84 20.49
C PHE A 203 -19.17 8.02 20.35
N SER A 204 -18.69 9.11 19.74
CA SER A 204 -19.62 10.08 19.13
C SER A 204 -20.30 9.46 17.91
N ASP A 205 -21.47 9.98 17.53
CA ASP A 205 -22.24 9.45 16.40
C ASP A 205 -21.44 9.38 15.09
N GLU A 206 -20.65 10.42 14.81
CA GLU A 206 -19.78 10.46 13.62
C GLU A 206 -18.68 9.39 13.68
N ASN A 207 -18.01 9.25 14.83
CA ASN A 207 -16.95 8.26 15.00
C ASN A 207 -17.52 6.84 14.99
N LEU A 208 -18.72 6.62 15.55
CA LEU A 208 -19.41 5.34 15.49
C LEU A 208 -19.71 4.99 14.03
N LYS A 209 -20.28 5.94 13.27
CA LYS A 209 -20.53 5.76 11.83
C LYS A 209 -19.27 5.36 11.09
N ASN A 210 -18.22 6.17 11.18
CA ASN A 210 -16.97 5.92 10.47
C ASN A 210 -16.32 4.59 10.91
N ASN A 211 -16.40 4.25 12.21
CA ASN A 211 -15.88 3.00 12.72
C ASN A 211 -16.67 1.78 12.23
N LEU A 212 -18.00 1.84 12.13
CA LEU A 212 -18.83 0.76 11.58
C LEU A 212 -18.59 0.59 10.07
N LEU A 213 -18.53 1.69 9.31
CA LEU A 213 -18.18 1.67 7.88
C LEU A 213 -16.78 1.09 7.63
N THR A 214 -15.87 1.25 8.59
CA THR A 214 -14.52 0.63 8.54
C THR A 214 -14.58 -0.89 8.45
N GLY A 215 -15.68 -1.54 8.86
CA GLY A 215 -15.89 -2.97 8.67
C GLY A 215 -15.83 -3.37 7.19
N PHE A 216 -16.58 -2.67 6.34
CA PHE A 216 -16.63 -2.92 4.90
C PHE A 216 -15.33 -2.54 4.20
N THR A 217 -14.77 -1.36 4.48
CA THR A 217 -13.51 -0.93 3.84
C THR A 217 -12.35 -1.85 4.25
N SER A 218 -12.34 -2.34 5.49
CA SER A 218 -11.41 -3.37 5.92
C SER A 218 -11.64 -4.70 5.19
N GLY A 219 -12.89 -5.11 4.96
CA GLY A 219 -13.22 -6.31 4.18
C GLY A 219 -12.71 -6.24 2.74
N TYR A 220 -12.93 -5.10 2.07
CA TYR A 220 -12.40 -4.84 0.72
C TYR A 220 -10.88 -4.99 0.69
N TYR A 221 -10.19 -4.35 1.63
CA TYR A 221 -8.73 -4.45 1.73
C TYR A 221 -8.28 -5.89 2.06
N MET A 222 -8.97 -6.62 2.93
CA MET A 222 -8.63 -8.02 3.27
C MET A 222 -8.74 -8.94 2.06
N TYR A 223 -9.81 -8.82 1.28
CA TYR A 223 -9.95 -9.58 0.04
C TYR A 223 -8.76 -9.36 -0.91
N PHE A 224 -8.44 -8.10 -1.21
CA PHE A 224 -7.33 -7.83 -2.12
C PHE A 224 -5.96 -8.16 -1.53
N ARG A 225 -5.83 -8.23 -0.19
CA ARG A 225 -4.62 -8.73 0.46
C ARG A 225 -4.49 -10.24 0.29
N ASP A 226 -5.60 -10.97 0.32
CA ASP A 226 -5.60 -12.41 0.06
C ASP A 226 -5.27 -12.69 -1.41
N VAL A 227 -5.79 -11.87 -2.34
CA VAL A 227 -5.37 -11.87 -3.75
C VAL A 227 -3.87 -11.60 -3.89
N PHE A 228 -3.35 -10.57 -3.21
CA PHE A 228 -1.92 -10.25 -3.21
C PHE A 228 -1.06 -11.45 -2.76
N ASN A 229 -1.44 -12.08 -1.65
CA ASN A 229 -0.76 -13.27 -1.14
C ASN A 229 -0.87 -14.44 -2.11
N GLY A 230 -2.03 -14.63 -2.75
CA GLY A 230 -2.25 -15.66 -3.76
C GLY A 230 -1.34 -15.48 -4.97
N LEU A 231 -1.19 -14.26 -5.47
CA LEU A 231 -0.29 -13.93 -6.58
C LEU A 231 1.19 -14.12 -6.19
N GLN A 232 1.60 -13.58 -5.04
CA GLN A 232 2.99 -13.63 -4.58
C GLN A 232 3.47 -15.06 -4.32
N LEU A 233 2.57 -15.92 -3.80
CA LEU A 233 2.85 -17.32 -3.49
C LEU A 233 2.47 -18.26 -4.64
N LYS A 234 2.12 -17.73 -5.81
CA LYS A 234 1.75 -18.49 -7.02
C LYS A 234 0.61 -19.49 -6.80
N ARG A 235 -0.33 -19.16 -5.89
CA ARG A 235 -1.60 -19.88 -5.70
C ARG A 235 -2.67 -19.40 -6.68
N ILE A 236 -2.49 -18.19 -7.21
CA ILE A 236 -3.31 -17.57 -8.24
C ILE A 236 -2.38 -17.22 -9.40
N GLU A 237 -2.73 -17.61 -10.62
CA GLU A 237 -1.99 -17.24 -11.82
C GLU A 237 -2.75 -16.17 -12.60
N ILE A 238 -2.16 -14.98 -12.68
CA ILE A 238 -2.60 -13.88 -13.55
C ILE A 238 -1.41 -13.47 -14.41
N SER A 239 -1.59 -13.48 -15.72
CA SER A 239 -0.55 -13.10 -16.68
C SER A 239 -0.25 -11.59 -16.67
N SER A 240 -1.28 -10.76 -16.45
CA SER A 240 -1.15 -9.29 -16.44
C SER A 240 -0.25 -8.77 -15.32
N GLU A 241 0.86 -8.13 -15.70
CA GLU A 241 1.74 -7.39 -14.78
C GLU A 241 1.05 -6.14 -14.21
N GLN A 242 0.19 -5.51 -15.01
CA GLN A 242 -0.59 -4.35 -14.61
C GLN A 242 -1.51 -4.67 -13.44
N TYR A 243 -2.19 -5.82 -13.47
CA TYR A 243 -3.03 -6.28 -12.36
C TYR A 243 -2.20 -6.47 -11.09
N ARG A 244 -1.07 -7.20 -11.18
CA ARG A 244 -0.20 -7.46 -10.02
C ARG A 244 0.35 -6.16 -9.43
N ALA A 245 0.81 -5.24 -10.27
CA ALA A 245 1.29 -3.93 -9.85
C ALA A 245 0.19 -3.04 -9.25
N ALA A 246 -1.00 -3.04 -9.82
CA ALA A 246 -2.15 -2.30 -9.29
C ALA A 246 -2.57 -2.82 -7.91
N ASN A 247 -2.68 -4.15 -7.77
CA ASN A 247 -3.00 -4.80 -6.49
C ASN A 247 -1.90 -4.52 -5.45
N PHE A 248 -0.62 -4.65 -5.81
CA PHE A 248 0.50 -4.27 -4.95
C PHE A 248 0.40 -2.81 -4.48
N CYS A 249 0.16 -1.88 -5.40
CA CYS A 249 0.04 -0.46 -5.09
C CYS A 249 -1.11 -0.19 -4.12
N PHE A 250 -2.30 -0.76 -4.38
CA PHE A 250 -3.47 -0.63 -3.50
C PHE A 250 -3.18 -1.18 -2.10
N ILE A 251 -2.60 -2.38 -1.99
CA ILE A 251 -2.27 -2.97 -0.69
C ILE A 251 -1.25 -2.13 0.08
N ARG A 252 -0.21 -1.64 -0.59
CA ARG A 252 0.80 -0.76 0.03
C ARG A 252 0.21 0.58 0.45
N GLU A 253 -0.80 1.05 -0.26
CA GLU A 253 -1.47 2.30 0.04
C GLU A 253 -2.38 2.18 1.26
N TYR A 254 -3.14 1.09 1.40
CA TYR A 254 -4.17 0.97 2.43
C TYR A 254 -3.78 0.13 3.66
N CYS A 255 -2.55 -0.40 3.71
CA CYS A 255 -2.03 -1.10 4.87
C CYS A 255 -1.63 -0.16 6.02
N TYR A 256 -1.77 -0.63 7.25
CA TYR A 256 -1.39 0.13 8.45
C TYR A 256 0.08 0.57 8.40
N GLY A 257 0.28 1.89 8.44
CA GLY A 257 1.60 2.53 8.51
C GLY A 257 2.47 2.33 7.27
N SER A 258 1.89 1.89 6.13
CA SER A 258 2.64 1.51 4.92
C SER A 258 3.75 0.46 5.13
N MET A 259 3.65 -0.30 6.23
CA MET A 259 4.67 -1.26 6.64
C MET A 259 4.82 -2.41 5.66
N PHE A 260 6.03 -2.97 5.63
CA PHE A 260 6.35 -4.15 4.85
C PHE A 260 6.66 -5.33 5.79
N ARG A 261 5.71 -6.26 5.95
CA ARG A 261 5.87 -7.41 6.86
C ARG A 261 5.19 -8.66 6.32
N TYR A 262 5.91 -9.77 6.45
CA TYR A 262 5.48 -11.09 6.03
C TYR A 262 5.55 -12.05 7.22
N ASN A 263 4.66 -13.04 7.25
CA ASN A 263 4.74 -14.13 8.22
C ASN A 263 5.77 -15.19 7.77
N SER A 264 5.98 -16.22 8.59
CA SER A 264 6.90 -17.33 8.27
C SER A 264 6.52 -18.15 7.03
N LYS A 265 5.28 -18.02 6.54
CA LYS A 265 4.78 -18.63 5.30
C LYS A 265 4.97 -17.72 4.07
N GLY A 266 5.58 -16.54 4.24
CA GLY A 266 5.76 -15.57 3.16
C GLY A 266 4.50 -14.77 2.81
N GLU A 267 3.47 -14.77 3.66
CA GLU A 267 2.24 -14.02 3.44
C GLU A 267 2.34 -12.62 4.07
N PHE A 268 1.99 -11.61 3.30
CA PHE A 268 1.85 -10.25 3.79
C PHE A 268 0.72 -10.17 4.82
N ASN A 269 1.05 -9.68 6.03
CA ASN A 269 0.19 -9.80 7.20
C ASN A 269 -0.09 -8.45 7.89
N ILE A 270 -0.02 -7.35 7.15
CA ILE A 270 -0.40 -6.03 7.68
C ILE A 270 -1.92 -5.82 7.53
N PRO A 271 -2.62 -5.41 8.60
CA PRO A 271 -4.05 -5.13 8.52
C PRO A 271 -4.33 -3.83 7.79
N TYR A 272 -5.61 -3.57 7.53
CA TYR A 272 -6.08 -2.29 7.01
C TYR A 272 -5.66 -1.15 7.95
N GLY A 273 -5.34 0.02 7.38
CA GLY A 273 -4.85 1.17 8.13
C GLY A 273 -5.83 1.75 9.14
N GLY A 274 -7.11 1.38 9.03
CA GLY A 274 -8.16 1.75 9.97
C GLY A 274 -8.99 2.94 9.50
N MET A 275 -9.72 3.55 10.44
CA MET A 275 -10.76 4.54 10.13
C MET A 275 -10.23 5.76 9.35
N SER A 276 -9.03 6.23 9.66
CA SER A 276 -8.40 7.36 8.97
C SER A 276 -8.07 7.10 7.49
N TYR A 277 -8.10 5.84 7.05
CA TYR A 277 -7.84 5.47 5.66
C TYR A 277 -9.11 5.45 4.82
N ASN A 278 -10.30 5.53 5.43
CA ASN A 278 -11.58 5.53 4.70
C ASN A 278 -11.73 6.75 3.77
N SER A 279 -11.17 7.89 4.17
CA SER A 279 -11.20 9.16 3.41
C SER A 279 -9.89 9.44 2.67
N LYS A 280 -9.04 8.42 2.49
CA LYS A 280 -7.74 8.60 1.86
C LYS A 280 -7.89 9.02 0.40
N ASN A 281 -7.23 10.10 0.01
CA ASN A 281 -7.22 10.57 -1.36
C ASN A 281 -6.25 9.72 -2.19
N PHE A 282 -6.67 8.56 -2.68
CA PHE A 282 -5.82 7.75 -3.56
C PHE A 282 -5.71 8.35 -4.96
N ARG A 283 -6.78 9.02 -5.43
CA ARG A 283 -6.86 9.66 -6.74
C ARG A 283 -5.71 10.61 -7.03
N ALA A 284 -5.43 11.56 -6.15
CA ALA A 284 -4.36 12.54 -6.39
C ALA A 284 -2.97 11.87 -6.47
N LYS A 285 -2.79 10.69 -5.86
CA LYS A 285 -1.55 9.92 -5.95
C LYS A 285 -1.41 9.32 -7.33
N ILE A 286 -2.50 8.77 -7.84
CA ILE A 286 -2.58 8.23 -9.19
C ILE A 286 -2.32 9.36 -10.21
N ASP A 287 -2.95 10.53 -10.03
CA ASP A 287 -2.71 11.65 -10.94
C ASP A 287 -1.24 12.08 -10.95
N SER A 288 -0.58 12.10 -9.79
CA SER A 288 0.85 12.41 -9.71
C SER A 288 1.74 11.30 -10.30
N MET A 289 1.42 10.01 -10.08
CA MET A 289 2.11 8.86 -10.70
C MET A 289 2.20 8.97 -12.23
N PHE A 290 1.16 9.51 -12.86
CA PHE A 290 1.05 9.67 -14.31
C PHE A 290 1.21 11.13 -14.76
N SER A 291 1.94 11.92 -13.98
CA SER A 291 2.26 13.31 -14.31
C SER A 291 3.46 13.42 -15.24
N LYS A 292 3.58 14.57 -15.92
CA LYS A 292 4.74 14.89 -16.75
C LYS A 292 6.04 14.86 -15.95
N ASP A 293 6.05 15.36 -14.72
CA ASP A 293 7.26 15.41 -13.89
C ASP A 293 7.79 14.01 -13.56
N ILE A 294 6.89 13.08 -13.21
CA ILE A 294 7.24 11.68 -12.96
C ILE A 294 7.73 11.01 -14.25
N LYS A 295 7.06 11.26 -15.38
CA LYS A 295 7.52 10.77 -16.69
C LYS A 295 8.93 11.28 -17.01
N ASP A 296 9.18 12.56 -16.79
CA ASP A 296 10.45 13.21 -17.15
C ASP A 296 11.61 12.68 -16.30
N VAL A 297 11.42 12.50 -14.97
CA VAL A 297 12.48 11.94 -14.12
C VAL A 297 12.77 10.47 -14.46
N PHE A 298 11.74 9.66 -14.74
CA PHE A 298 11.93 8.26 -15.11
C PHE A 298 12.46 8.06 -16.54
N SER A 299 12.26 9.02 -17.45
CA SER A 299 12.83 8.97 -18.80
C SER A 299 14.37 8.94 -18.78
N ARG A 300 14.98 9.45 -17.71
CA ARG A 300 16.43 9.51 -17.50
C ARG A 300 16.94 8.44 -16.52
N THR A 301 16.11 7.45 -16.20
CA THR A 301 16.38 6.47 -15.13
C THR A 301 16.31 5.05 -15.66
N ASP A 302 17.39 4.29 -15.50
CA ASP A 302 17.40 2.85 -15.77
C ASP A 302 16.86 2.10 -14.55
N ILE A 303 15.85 1.26 -14.77
CA ILE A 303 15.25 0.41 -13.73
C ILE A 303 15.72 -1.00 -13.98
N VAL A 304 16.55 -1.52 -13.08
CA VAL A 304 17.12 -2.87 -13.19
C VAL A 304 16.48 -3.79 -12.16
N LEU A 305 16.17 -5.03 -12.57
CA LEU A 305 15.72 -6.09 -11.68
C LEU A 305 16.89 -7.03 -11.42
N ILE A 306 17.76 -6.66 -10.50
CA ILE A 306 18.88 -7.52 -10.13
C ILE A 306 18.45 -8.32 -8.90
N LEU A 307 17.98 -9.54 -9.14
CA LEU A 307 17.63 -10.53 -8.10
C LEU A 307 18.86 -11.04 -7.30
N LYS A 308 20.02 -10.40 -7.45
CA LYS A 308 21.28 -10.77 -6.80
C LYS A 308 21.64 -9.72 -5.76
N THR A 309 22.34 -10.18 -4.72
CA THR A 309 22.96 -9.32 -3.69
C THR A 309 23.68 -8.12 -4.31
N PHE A 310 23.62 -6.99 -3.61
CA PHE A 310 24.25 -5.67 -3.84
C PHE A 310 25.48 -5.58 -4.78
N SER A 311 26.36 -6.59 -4.77
CA SER A 311 27.53 -6.68 -5.64
C SER A 311 27.24 -6.66 -7.15
N ALA A 312 26.05 -7.08 -7.59
CA ALA A 312 25.73 -7.17 -9.02
C ALA A 312 25.20 -5.85 -9.63
N THR A 313 24.77 -4.89 -8.81
CA THR A 313 24.26 -3.57 -9.27
C THR A 313 25.39 -2.56 -9.57
N LEU A 314 26.64 -2.94 -9.29
CA LEU A 314 27.82 -2.05 -9.35
C LEU A 314 28.51 -1.99 -10.73
N HIS A 315 28.05 -2.77 -11.72
CA HIS A 315 28.63 -2.86 -13.07
C HIS A 315 27.60 -2.47 -14.12
#